data_AF-A0A953WJV5-F1
#
_entry.id   AF-A0A953WJV5-F1
#
_cell.length_a   1.000
_cell.length_b   1.000
_cell.length_c   1.000
_cell.angle_alpha   90.00
_cell.angle_beta   90.00
_cell.angle_gamma   90.00
#
_symmetry.space_group_name_H-M   'P 1'
#
loop_
_entity.id
_entity.type
_entity.pdbx_description
1 polymer ?
#
loop_
_entity_poly.entity_id
_entity_poly.type
_entity_poly.pdbx_seq_one_letter_code
_entity_poly.pdbx_strand_id
1 'polypeptide(L)'
;MVFALIRSGNDNNQSNEKQPRRNSLAGWLGRKQSNESEPTQEVDTAAGLNRVLRMASPSAESLSSYADPIREALASIESALYAIDSVREVIDQAYEVVLSAQNVEDAGGRALLAESYDELRQQITKIIDELDERAASLLGKNQHNLEVKLGGKAQYSISPTRMDLSSRGLNLEPPRDAFATFDEITAVLGELDSALNKADRAAAGYCRDAQFLIARLAKDSAA
;
A
#
# COMPACT_ATOMS: atom_id res chain seq x y z
N MET A 1 -53.30 -45.58 -7.04
CA MET A 1 -54.50 -44.72 -6.96
C MET A 1 -54.03 -43.28 -6.72
N VAL A 2 -54.51 -42.20 -7.33
CA VAL A 2 -55.35 -41.88 -8.50
C VAL A 2 -55.43 -40.34 -8.45
N PHE A 3 -55.04 -39.65 -9.54
CA PHE A 3 -55.45 -38.29 -9.99
C PHE A 3 -55.10 -37.06 -9.11
N ALA A 4 -54.94 -35.81 -9.57
CA ALA A 4 -54.82 -35.07 -10.84
C ALA A 4 -54.45 -33.61 -10.42
N LEU A 5 -53.56 -32.83 -11.06
CA LEU A 5 -53.58 -32.16 -12.37
C LEU A 5 -54.56 -30.94 -12.52
N ILE A 6 -53.96 -29.77 -12.82
CA ILE A 6 -54.39 -28.61 -13.65
C ILE A 6 -55.31 -27.49 -13.09
N ARG A 7 -54.84 -26.22 -13.28
CA ARG A 7 -55.41 -25.04 -14.04
C ARG A 7 -55.26 -23.73 -13.23
N SER A 8 -54.53 -22.69 -13.65
CA SER A 8 -54.61 -21.80 -14.84
C SER A 8 -55.81 -20.85 -14.85
N GLY A 9 -55.50 -19.55 -15.01
CA GLY A 9 -56.38 -18.36 -15.13
C GLY A 9 -55.78 -17.23 -14.28
N ASN A 10 -54.99 -16.27 -14.75
CA ASN A 10 -55.19 -15.24 -15.79
C ASN A 10 -56.52 -14.47 -15.61
N ASP A 11 -56.44 -13.24 -15.11
CA ASP A 11 -57.25 -12.15 -15.66
C ASP A 11 -56.66 -10.76 -15.35
N ASN A 12 -56.72 -9.94 -16.40
CA ASN A 12 -56.31 -8.55 -16.52
C ASN A 12 -57.34 -7.59 -15.89
N ASN A 13 -56.89 -6.44 -15.37
CA ASN A 13 -57.40 -5.11 -15.77
C ASN A 13 -56.56 -4.02 -15.09
N GLN A 14 -55.90 -3.13 -15.86
CA GLN A 14 -56.37 -1.79 -16.25
C GLN A 14 -56.56 -0.85 -15.04
N SER A 15 -56.15 0.42 -15.02
CA SER A 15 -55.47 1.33 -15.95
C SER A 15 -55.37 2.66 -15.19
N ASN A 16 -54.28 3.43 -15.35
CA ASN A 16 -54.39 4.89 -15.43
C ASN A 16 -53.09 5.51 -15.96
N GLU A 17 -53.11 5.75 -17.27
CA GLU A 17 -52.24 6.70 -17.95
C GLU A 17 -52.58 8.13 -17.52
N LYS A 18 -51.56 8.95 -17.21
CA LYS A 18 -51.57 10.39 -17.50
C LYS A 18 -50.15 10.87 -17.84
N GLN A 19 -49.87 10.96 -19.14
CA GLN A 19 -48.92 11.92 -19.72
C GLN A 19 -49.73 13.10 -20.31
N PRO A 20 -49.11 14.14 -20.91
CA PRO A 20 -47.98 14.96 -20.45
C PRO A 20 -48.39 16.46 -20.47
N ARG A 21 -47.69 17.33 -19.72
CA ARG A 21 -47.75 18.78 -19.96
C ARG A 21 -46.40 19.30 -20.42
N ARG A 22 -46.32 19.49 -21.74
CA ARG A 22 -45.35 20.35 -22.41
C ARG A 22 -45.57 21.79 -21.95
N ASN A 23 -44.50 22.48 -21.57
CA ASN A 23 -44.33 23.89 -21.87
C ASN A 23 -42.94 24.07 -22.47
N SER A 24 -42.96 24.43 -23.75
CA SER A 24 -41.88 24.91 -24.58
C SER A 24 -41.73 26.43 -24.40
N LEU A 25 -40.50 26.93 -24.32
CA LEU A 25 -39.90 27.84 -25.31
C LEU A 25 -38.70 28.60 -24.72
N ALA A 26 -37.66 28.67 -25.56
CA ALA A 26 -36.51 29.58 -25.56
C ALA A 26 -35.53 29.43 -24.37
N GLY A 27 -34.28 29.01 -24.53
CA GLY A 27 -33.39 29.13 -25.68
C GLY A 27 -32.38 30.23 -25.43
N TRP A 28 -31.29 29.92 -24.74
CA TRP A 28 -30.00 30.61 -24.85
C TRP A 28 -28.94 29.79 -24.10
N LEU A 29 -27.74 29.71 -24.66
CA LEU A 29 -26.51 29.09 -24.13
C LEU A 29 -26.30 27.62 -24.49
N GLY A 30 -26.05 27.40 -25.78
CA GLY A 30 -25.16 26.33 -26.19
C GLY A 30 -23.74 26.59 -25.66
N ARG A 31 -23.29 25.74 -24.73
CA ARG A 31 -21.87 25.55 -24.43
C ARG A 31 -21.59 24.06 -24.56
N LYS A 32 -21.16 23.67 -25.76
CA LYS A 32 -20.54 22.38 -26.04
C LYS A 32 -19.18 22.38 -25.34
N GLN A 33 -19.12 21.86 -24.12
CA GLN A 33 -17.87 21.49 -23.47
C GLN A 33 -17.60 20.02 -23.80
N SER A 34 -16.96 19.81 -24.95
CA SER A 34 -16.05 18.69 -25.14
C SER A 34 -14.72 19.11 -24.51
N ASN A 35 -14.32 18.43 -23.45
CA ASN A 35 -12.93 18.19 -23.03
C ASN A 35 -13.01 16.96 -22.14
N GLU A 36 -12.72 15.78 -22.70
CA GLU A 36 -11.41 15.14 -22.52
C GLU A 36 -11.10 14.99 -21.03
N SER A 37 -11.44 13.80 -20.53
CA SER A 37 -10.78 13.21 -19.37
C SER A 37 -9.28 13.22 -19.63
N GLU A 38 -8.59 14.20 -19.04
CA GLU A 38 -7.13 14.22 -18.99
C GLU A 38 -6.68 12.87 -18.41
N PRO A 39 -5.74 12.15 -19.07
CA PRO A 39 -5.13 11.01 -18.43
C PRO A 39 -4.41 11.55 -17.19
N THR A 40 -4.81 11.08 -16.02
CA THR A 40 -4.00 11.24 -14.80
C THR A 40 -2.62 10.71 -15.15
N GLN A 41 -1.69 11.62 -15.41
CA GLN A 41 -0.29 11.25 -15.56
C GLN A 41 0.09 10.59 -14.25
N GLU A 42 0.37 9.29 -14.30
CA GLU A 42 1.00 8.58 -13.21
C GLU A 42 2.36 9.24 -13.03
N VAL A 43 2.38 10.22 -12.13
CA VAL A 43 3.63 10.84 -11.70
C VAL A 43 4.37 9.72 -10.99
N ASP A 44 5.41 9.21 -11.62
CA ASP A 44 6.35 8.29 -10.99
C ASP A 44 6.98 9.00 -9.80
N THR A 45 6.34 8.83 -8.64
CA THR A 45 6.70 9.50 -7.39
C THR A 45 8.09 9.08 -6.91
N ALA A 46 8.52 7.86 -7.24
CA ALA A 46 9.85 7.35 -6.92
C ALA A 46 10.93 8.00 -7.80
N ALA A 47 10.68 8.15 -9.10
CA ALA A 47 11.58 8.91 -9.99
C ALA A 47 11.61 10.41 -9.66
N GLY A 48 10.47 10.98 -9.27
CA GLY A 48 10.36 12.36 -8.80
C GLY A 48 11.17 12.63 -7.53
N LEU A 49 11.08 11.73 -6.56
CA LEU A 49 11.85 11.79 -5.31
C LEU A 49 13.36 11.74 -5.59
N ASN A 50 13.81 10.79 -6.39
CA ASN A 50 15.21 10.64 -6.79
C ASN A 50 15.77 11.91 -7.48
N ARG A 51 14.96 12.57 -8.33
CA ARG A 51 15.36 13.82 -8.99
C ARG A 51 15.51 14.98 -8.00
N VAL A 52 14.58 15.11 -7.06
CA VAL A 52 14.61 16.15 -6.02
C VAL A 52 15.81 15.97 -5.09
N LEU A 53 16.08 14.73 -4.65
CA LEU A 53 17.23 14.42 -3.78
C LEU A 53 18.56 14.80 -4.44
N ARG A 54 18.72 14.52 -5.74
CA ARG A 54 19.93 14.93 -6.49
C ARG A 54 20.07 16.43 -6.65
N MET A 55 18.97 17.14 -6.88
CA MET A 55 18.98 18.60 -7.01
C MET A 55 19.24 19.29 -5.67
N ALA A 56 18.98 18.62 -4.56
CA ALA A 56 19.20 19.14 -3.23
C ALA A 56 20.65 18.96 -2.74
N SER A 57 21.53 18.28 -3.49
CA SER A 57 22.95 18.16 -3.15
C SER A 57 23.66 19.53 -3.19
N PRO A 58 24.37 19.95 -2.12
CA PRO A 58 24.94 21.29 -2.06
C PRO A 58 26.17 21.44 -2.96
N SER A 59 26.31 22.61 -3.58
CA SER A 59 27.60 23.10 -4.07
C SER A 59 28.52 23.35 -2.87
N ALA A 60 29.81 23.06 -3.03
CA ALA A 60 30.80 22.84 -1.96
C ALA A 60 31.11 24.01 -0.99
N GLU A 61 30.31 25.09 -0.97
CA GLU A 61 30.61 26.34 -0.25
C GLU A 61 29.63 26.69 0.91
N SER A 62 28.71 25.80 1.29
CA SER A 62 27.85 26.00 2.47
C SER A 62 27.92 24.85 3.49
N LEU A 63 29.13 24.48 3.89
CA LEU A 63 29.35 23.59 5.03
C LEU A 63 29.21 24.36 6.35
N SER A 64 27.97 24.76 6.70
CA SER A 64 27.62 25.00 8.10
C SER A 64 27.16 23.69 8.71
N SER A 65 27.89 23.23 9.72
CA SER A 65 27.86 21.91 10.37
C SER A 65 26.58 21.51 11.13
N TYR A 66 25.40 21.96 10.71
CA TYR A 66 24.12 21.42 11.18
C TYR A 66 23.45 20.70 10.02
N ALA A 67 23.37 19.36 10.10
CA ALA A 67 22.54 18.60 9.20
C ALA A 67 21.10 19.15 9.28
N ASP A 68 20.59 19.60 8.13
CA ASP A 68 19.22 20.08 8.01
C ASP A 68 18.27 18.95 8.45
N PRO A 69 17.48 19.15 9.51
CA PRO A 69 16.61 18.11 10.07
C PRO A 69 15.62 17.58 9.05
N ILE A 70 15.20 18.39 8.08
CA ILE A 70 14.31 17.96 6.99
C ILE A 70 15.04 16.96 6.08
N ARG A 71 16.32 17.20 5.79
CA ARG A 71 17.12 16.30 4.93
C ARG A 71 17.41 14.96 5.59
N GLU A 72 17.70 14.96 6.89
CA GLU A 72 17.91 13.71 7.64
C GLU A 72 16.62 12.89 7.72
N ALA A 73 15.47 13.55 7.89
CA ALA A 73 14.17 12.89 7.85
C ALA A 73 13.86 12.30 6.46
N LEU A 74 14.16 13.02 5.39
CA LEU A 74 14.01 12.52 4.01
C LEU A 74 14.92 11.32 3.75
N ALA A 75 16.17 11.34 4.22
CA ALA A 75 17.09 10.20 4.11
C ALA A 75 16.58 8.97 4.89
N SER A 76 15.92 9.20 6.03
CA SER A 76 15.32 8.12 6.83
C SER A 76 14.08 7.53 6.15
N ILE A 77 13.24 8.37 5.57
CA ILE A 77 12.11 7.93 4.74
C ILE A 77 12.61 7.13 3.52
N GLU A 78 13.64 7.60 2.83
CA GLU A 78 14.21 6.90 1.67
C GLU A 78 14.72 5.51 2.05
N SER A 79 15.52 5.39 3.13
CA SER A 79 16.00 4.09 3.60
C SER A 79 14.84 3.16 3.99
N ALA A 80 13.81 3.70 4.65
CA ALA A 80 12.60 2.93 4.97
C ALA A 80 11.85 2.46 3.72
N LEU A 81 11.76 3.27 2.66
CA LEU A 81 11.10 2.89 1.41
C LEU A 81 11.85 1.73 0.72
N TYR A 82 13.19 1.79 0.65
CA TYR A 82 13.98 0.67 0.10
C TYR A 82 13.76 -0.62 0.89
N ALA A 83 13.75 -0.55 2.22
CA ALA A 83 13.48 -1.71 3.06
C ALA A 83 12.06 -2.27 2.86
N ILE A 84 11.05 -1.39 2.71
CA ILE A 84 9.68 -1.82 2.41
C ILE A 84 9.64 -2.56 1.07
N ASP A 85 10.31 -2.06 0.04
CA ASP A 85 10.32 -2.71 -1.27
C ASP A 85 10.99 -4.10 -1.20
N SER A 86 12.11 -4.24 -0.50
CA SER A 86 12.73 -5.56 -0.27
C SER A 86 11.81 -6.52 0.49
N VAL A 87 11.06 -6.03 1.48
CA VAL A 87 10.07 -6.86 2.19
C VAL A 87 8.93 -7.27 1.26
N ARG A 88 8.41 -6.36 0.41
CA ARG A 88 7.35 -6.65 -0.57
C ARG A 88 7.79 -7.73 -1.55
N GLU A 89 9.01 -7.65 -2.08
CA GLU A 89 9.56 -8.67 -2.97
C GLU A 89 9.58 -10.06 -2.35
N VAL A 90 9.89 -10.18 -1.04
CA VAL A 90 9.87 -11.46 -0.34
C VAL A 90 8.43 -11.94 -0.08
N ILE A 91 7.50 -11.03 0.22
CA ILE A 91 6.08 -11.36 0.40
C ILE A 91 5.48 -11.86 -0.93
N ASP A 92 5.79 -11.22 -2.06
CA ASP A 92 5.34 -11.66 -3.39
C ASP A 92 5.88 -13.05 -3.73
N GLN A 93 7.16 -13.30 -3.47
CA GLN A 93 7.74 -14.65 -3.63
C GLN A 93 7.03 -15.68 -2.74
N ALA A 94 6.72 -15.33 -1.49
CA ALA A 94 5.99 -16.19 -0.58
C ALA A 94 4.58 -16.46 -1.10
N TYR A 95 3.91 -15.45 -1.66
CA TYR A 95 2.59 -15.59 -2.27
C TYR A 95 2.60 -16.61 -3.42
N GLU A 96 3.58 -16.54 -4.31
CA GLU A 96 3.73 -17.50 -5.41
C GLU A 96 3.99 -18.94 -4.93
N VAL A 97 4.80 -19.11 -3.89
CA VAL A 97 5.06 -20.43 -3.27
C VAL A 97 3.79 -21.01 -2.67
N VAL A 98 3.04 -20.21 -1.89
CA VAL A 98 1.80 -20.66 -1.24
C VAL A 98 0.70 -20.90 -2.27
N LEU A 99 0.60 -20.07 -3.31
CA LEU A 99 -0.33 -20.27 -4.42
C LEU A 99 -0.02 -21.56 -5.17
N SER A 100 1.26 -21.87 -5.37
CA SER A 100 1.68 -23.15 -5.98
C SER A 100 1.23 -24.35 -5.15
N ALA A 101 1.21 -24.24 -3.81
CA ALA A 101 0.77 -25.31 -2.92
C ALA A 101 -0.71 -25.67 -3.08
N GLN A 102 -1.57 -24.73 -3.54
CA GLN A 102 -2.98 -25.03 -3.85
C GLN A 102 -3.13 -26.04 -5.00
N ASN A 103 -2.14 -26.14 -5.89
CA ASN A 103 -2.19 -27.02 -7.05
C ASN A 103 -1.56 -28.40 -6.78
N VAL A 104 -1.07 -28.66 -5.56
CA VAL A 104 -0.42 -29.92 -5.19
C VAL A 104 -1.39 -30.79 -4.39
N GLU A 105 -1.74 -31.96 -4.93
CA GLU A 105 -2.72 -32.88 -4.31
C GLU A 105 -2.13 -33.66 -3.11
N ASP A 106 -0.87 -34.07 -3.21
CA ASP A 106 -0.19 -34.83 -2.16
C ASP A 106 0.28 -33.93 -1.01
N ALA A 107 0.10 -34.41 0.22
CA ALA A 107 0.49 -33.68 1.43
C ALA A 107 2.01 -33.54 1.58
N GLY A 108 2.79 -34.52 1.14
CA GLY A 108 4.26 -34.45 1.17
C GLY A 108 4.79 -33.34 0.28
N GLY A 109 4.26 -33.20 -0.94
CA GLY A 109 4.60 -32.10 -1.84
C GLY A 109 4.25 -30.72 -1.27
N ARG A 110 3.10 -30.59 -0.60
CA ARG A 110 2.72 -29.33 0.07
C ARG A 110 3.61 -28.98 1.25
N ALA A 111 4.07 -29.98 2.01
CA ALA A 111 4.98 -29.77 3.13
C ALA A 111 6.31 -29.15 2.71
N LEU A 112 6.85 -29.54 1.54
CA LEU A 112 8.06 -28.93 1.00
C LEU A 112 7.86 -27.44 0.66
N LEU A 113 6.69 -27.08 0.13
CA LEU A 113 6.35 -25.68 -0.16
C LEU A 113 6.10 -24.89 1.12
N ALA A 114 5.57 -25.51 2.17
CA ALA A 114 5.43 -24.89 3.49
C ALA A 114 6.80 -24.56 4.11
N GLU A 115 7.79 -25.44 3.94
CA GLU A 115 9.17 -25.17 4.35
C GLU A 115 9.75 -23.97 3.58
N SER A 116 9.61 -23.94 2.24
CA SER A 116 10.04 -22.78 1.44
C SER A 116 9.34 -21.48 1.83
N TYR A 117 8.05 -21.55 2.20
CA TYR A 117 7.32 -20.40 2.73
C TYR A 117 7.91 -19.91 4.06
N ASP A 118 8.24 -20.81 5.00
CA ASP A 118 8.85 -20.42 6.27
C ASP A 118 10.27 -19.87 6.09
N GLU A 119 11.04 -20.37 5.12
CA GLU A 119 12.32 -19.78 4.74
C GLU A 119 12.17 -18.31 4.28
N LEU A 120 11.16 -18.02 3.47
CA LEU A 120 10.87 -16.66 3.01
C LEU A 120 10.41 -15.76 4.17
N ARG A 121 9.58 -16.26 5.09
CA ARG A 121 9.29 -15.54 6.35
C ARG A 121 10.56 -15.20 7.11
N GLN A 122 11.48 -16.15 7.27
CA GLN A 122 12.74 -15.93 7.98
C GLN A 122 13.63 -14.91 7.24
N GLN A 123 13.58 -14.85 5.91
CA GLN A 123 14.26 -13.80 5.13
C GLN A 123 13.72 -12.40 5.46
N ILE A 124 12.39 -12.23 5.61
CA ILE A 124 11.83 -10.96 6.09
C ILE A 124 12.42 -10.58 7.46
N THR A 125 12.54 -11.55 8.37
CA THR A 125 13.14 -11.29 9.69
C THR A 125 14.58 -10.80 9.57
N LYS A 126 15.37 -11.41 8.68
CA LYS A 126 16.76 -10.98 8.40
C LYS A 126 16.80 -9.55 7.87
N ILE A 127 15.96 -9.21 6.88
CA ILE A 127 15.87 -7.84 6.35
C ILE A 127 15.60 -6.84 7.48
N ILE A 128 14.64 -7.14 8.37
CA ILE A 128 14.26 -6.25 9.47
C ILE A 128 15.36 -6.13 10.54
N ASP A 129 16.08 -7.22 10.82
CA ASP A 129 17.17 -7.21 11.81
C ASP A 129 18.46 -6.57 11.26
N GLU A 130 18.63 -6.50 9.94
CA GLU A 130 19.78 -5.89 9.24
C GLU A 130 19.53 -4.44 8.77
N LEU A 131 18.39 -3.84 9.14
CA LEU A 131 18.11 -2.44 8.82
C LEU A 131 19.18 -1.51 9.38
N ASP A 132 19.57 -0.50 8.60
CA ASP A 132 20.36 0.61 9.12
C ASP A 132 19.56 1.40 10.19
N GLU A 133 20.26 2.21 10.98
CA GLU A 133 19.64 2.96 12.09
C GLU A 133 18.49 3.87 11.63
N ARG A 134 18.57 4.41 10.40
CA ARG A 134 17.56 5.33 9.87
C ARG A 134 16.26 4.59 9.57
N ALA A 135 16.33 3.49 8.81
CA ALA A 135 15.16 2.65 8.55
C ALA A 135 14.64 1.97 9.82
N ALA A 136 15.53 1.50 10.69
CA ALA A 136 15.17 0.82 11.93
C ALA A 136 14.32 1.70 12.86
N SER A 137 14.54 3.01 12.87
CA SER A 137 13.74 3.97 13.65
C SER A 137 12.27 4.02 13.21
N LEU A 138 11.98 3.73 11.94
CA LEU A 138 10.65 3.79 11.34
C LEU A 138 9.99 2.40 11.20
N LEU A 139 10.79 1.35 10.97
CA LEU A 139 10.28 0.02 10.59
C LEU A 139 10.58 -1.10 11.59
N GLY A 140 11.64 -0.93 12.39
CA GLY A 140 12.22 -1.98 13.22
C GLY A 140 11.44 -2.23 14.51
N LYS A 141 11.87 -3.26 15.28
CA LYS A 141 11.19 -3.68 16.52
C LYS A 141 11.08 -2.58 17.60
N ASN A 142 12.01 -1.62 17.57
CA ASN A 142 12.13 -0.48 18.51
C ASN A 142 11.85 0.88 17.84
N GLN A 143 10.96 0.88 16.85
CA GLN A 143 10.55 2.08 16.14
C GLN A 143 9.94 3.15 17.06
N HIS A 144 10.07 4.41 16.67
CA HIS A 144 9.51 5.57 17.36
C HIS A 144 9.15 6.66 16.36
N ASN A 145 8.35 7.64 16.80
CA ASN A 145 8.04 8.80 15.97
C ASN A 145 9.32 9.59 15.67
N LEU A 146 9.54 9.89 14.40
CA LEU A 146 10.64 10.74 13.97
C LEU A 146 10.16 12.19 13.95
N GLU A 147 10.62 12.97 14.93
CA GLU A 147 10.27 14.38 15.08
C GLU A 147 11.21 15.27 14.27
N VAL A 148 10.65 16.02 13.32
CA VAL A 148 11.36 16.89 12.38
C VAL A 148 11.10 18.35 12.74
N LYS A 149 12.17 19.09 13.05
CA LYS A 149 12.07 20.53 13.32
C LYS A 149 11.92 21.29 12.00
N LEU A 150 10.87 22.11 11.85
CA LEU A 150 10.59 22.88 10.64
C LEU A 150 11.03 24.36 10.73
N GLY A 151 11.73 24.73 11.80
CA GLY A 151 12.08 26.11 12.14
C GLY A 151 11.15 26.74 13.19
N GLY A 152 11.71 27.65 14.00
CA GLY A 152 10.99 28.28 15.11
C GLY A 152 10.49 27.25 16.13
N LYS A 153 9.19 27.26 16.42
CA LYS A 153 8.52 26.30 17.32
C LYS A 153 7.76 25.18 16.58
N ALA A 154 7.79 25.17 15.24
CA ALA A 154 7.05 24.20 14.46
C ALA A 154 7.80 22.86 14.34
N GLN A 155 7.08 21.77 14.53
CA GLN A 155 7.59 20.40 14.37
C GLN A 155 6.61 19.56 13.54
N TYR A 156 7.15 18.57 12.83
CA TYR A 156 6.41 17.56 12.09
C TYR A 156 6.78 16.17 12.61
N SER A 157 5.81 15.30 12.79
CA SER A 157 6.03 13.96 13.32
C SER A 157 5.73 12.92 12.26
N ILE A 158 6.71 12.09 11.91
CA ILE A 158 6.54 10.94 11.02
C ILE A 158 6.22 9.73 11.88
N SER A 159 5.11 9.06 11.60
CA SER A 159 4.66 7.90 12.37
C SER A 159 5.35 6.62 11.88
N PRO A 160 5.91 5.79 12.77
CA PRO A 160 6.56 4.55 12.38
C PRO A 160 5.55 3.45 12.04
N THR A 161 5.94 2.50 11.19
CA THR A 161 5.14 1.32 10.86
C THR A 161 5.95 0.04 11.02
N ARG A 162 5.50 -0.86 11.90
CA ARG A 162 6.23 -2.10 12.20
C ARG A 162 6.13 -3.08 11.04
N MET A 163 7.25 -3.65 10.62
CA MET A 163 7.32 -4.58 9.48
C MET A 163 7.90 -5.96 9.81
N ASP A 164 8.00 -6.33 11.09
CA ASP A 164 8.39 -7.69 11.48
C ASP A 164 7.22 -8.70 11.37
N LEU A 165 7.49 -9.98 11.57
CA LEU A 165 6.47 -11.05 11.48
C LEU A 165 5.45 -11.06 12.65
N SER A 166 5.56 -10.15 13.62
CA SER A 166 4.67 -10.14 14.78
C SER A 166 3.25 -9.74 14.40
N SER A 167 2.28 -9.99 15.29
CA SER A 167 0.89 -9.57 15.09
C SER A 167 0.69 -8.05 15.02
N ARG A 168 1.64 -7.27 15.54
CA ARG A 168 1.67 -5.80 15.38
C ARG A 168 2.36 -5.37 14.08
N GLY A 169 3.18 -6.24 13.50
CA GLY A 169 3.84 -6.07 12.21
C GLY A 169 3.01 -6.66 11.07
N LEU A 170 3.63 -7.46 10.23
CA LEU A 170 3.02 -8.09 9.07
C LEU A 170 2.01 -9.19 9.42
N ASN A 171 2.04 -9.71 10.66
CA ASN A 171 1.18 -10.79 11.12
C ASN A 171 1.18 -11.99 10.15
N LEU A 172 2.37 -12.40 9.75
CA LEU A 172 2.56 -13.66 9.05
C LEU A 172 2.84 -14.69 10.14
N GLU A 173 2.13 -15.81 10.17
CA GLU A 173 2.38 -16.93 11.09
C GLU A 173 3.15 -18.06 10.40
N PRO A 174 3.95 -18.87 11.13
CA PRO A 174 4.58 -20.03 10.53
C PRO A 174 3.49 -21.04 10.12
N PRO A 175 3.75 -21.90 9.12
CA PRO A 175 2.80 -22.96 8.78
C PRO A 175 2.60 -23.84 10.01
N ARG A 176 1.34 -24.05 10.40
CA ARG A 176 0.95 -24.77 11.61
C ARG A 176 1.07 -26.27 11.42
N ASP A 177 0.62 -26.76 10.27
CA ASP A 177 0.57 -28.18 9.92
C ASP A 177 1.23 -28.46 8.56
N ALA A 178 2.24 -27.65 8.20
CA ALA A 178 3.01 -27.78 6.96
C ALA A 178 2.14 -27.87 5.70
N PHE A 179 1.08 -27.05 5.62
CA PHE A 179 0.10 -27.07 4.52
C PHE A 179 -0.56 -28.44 4.33
N ALA A 180 -0.79 -29.18 5.41
CA ALA A 180 -1.54 -30.44 5.36
C ALA A 180 -2.95 -30.25 4.77
N THR A 181 -3.55 -29.07 4.96
CA THR A 181 -4.90 -28.74 4.48
C THR A 181 -4.91 -27.53 3.54
N PHE A 182 -5.86 -27.50 2.61
CA PHE A 182 -6.08 -26.33 1.74
C PHE A 182 -6.63 -25.12 2.51
N ASP A 183 -7.30 -25.33 3.64
CA ASP A 183 -7.79 -24.26 4.50
C ASP A 183 -6.62 -23.46 5.11
N GLU A 184 -5.56 -24.15 5.55
CA GLU A 184 -4.34 -23.51 6.02
C GLU A 184 -3.68 -22.66 4.92
N ILE A 185 -3.55 -23.21 3.71
CA ILE A 185 -2.98 -22.50 2.55
C ILE A 185 -3.80 -21.23 2.25
N THR A 186 -5.13 -21.36 2.27
CA THR A 186 -6.05 -20.23 2.02
C THR A 186 -5.92 -19.16 3.11
N ALA A 187 -5.78 -19.57 4.37
CA ALA A 187 -5.55 -18.64 5.47
C ALA A 187 -4.23 -17.87 5.30
N VAL A 188 -3.14 -18.58 4.96
CA VAL A 188 -1.82 -17.96 4.74
C VAL A 188 -1.83 -17.01 3.53
N LEU A 189 -2.53 -17.32 2.45
CA LEU A 189 -2.71 -16.37 1.33
C LEU A 189 -3.43 -15.09 1.78
N GLY A 190 -4.42 -15.20 2.66
CA GLY A 190 -5.10 -14.05 3.25
C GLY A 190 -4.18 -13.21 4.17
N GLU A 191 -3.29 -13.87 4.92
CA GLU A 191 -2.25 -13.19 5.71
C GLU A 191 -1.25 -12.45 4.81
N LEU A 192 -0.81 -13.07 3.71
CA LEU A 192 0.11 -12.47 2.74
C LEU A 192 -0.49 -11.25 2.03
N ASP A 193 -1.75 -11.32 1.59
CA ASP A 193 -2.47 -10.17 1.02
C ASP A 193 -2.60 -9.02 2.04
N SER A 194 -2.91 -9.36 3.29
CA SER A 194 -2.97 -8.37 4.38
C SER A 194 -1.62 -7.71 4.65
N ALA A 195 -0.53 -8.49 4.56
CA ALA A 195 0.84 -8.01 4.72
C ALA A 195 1.27 -7.08 3.57
N LEU A 196 0.98 -7.43 2.30
CA LEU A 196 1.21 -6.55 1.15
C LEU A 196 0.44 -5.23 1.29
N ASN A 197 -0.86 -5.30 1.61
CA ASN A 197 -1.68 -4.12 1.84
C ASN A 197 -1.16 -3.23 2.99
N LYS A 198 -0.47 -3.82 3.98
CA LYS A 198 0.18 -3.06 5.05
C LYS A 198 1.46 -2.37 4.56
N ALA A 199 2.30 -3.09 3.82
CA ALA A 199 3.52 -2.55 3.23
C ALA A 199 3.21 -1.37 2.28
N ASP A 200 2.22 -1.53 1.40
CA ASP A 200 1.78 -0.50 0.46
C ASP A 200 1.25 0.75 1.17
N ARG A 201 0.45 0.57 2.23
CA ARG A 201 -0.05 1.70 3.03
C ARG A 201 1.07 2.44 3.74
N ALA A 202 2.09 1.74 4.22
CA ALA A 202 3.26 2.36 4.86
C ALA A 202 4.07 3.17 3.84
N ALA A 203 4.37 2.59 2.67
CA ALA A 203 5.06 3.29 1.58
C ALA A 203 4.29 4.55 1.15
N ALA A 204 2.98 4.44 0.94
CA ALA A 204 2.13 5.58 0.60
C ALA A 204 2.07 6.64 1.72
N GLY A 205 2.18 6.23 2.99
CA GLY A 205 2.35 7.14 4.13
C GLY A 205 3.63 7.95 4.01
N TYR A 206 4.76 7.26 3.91
CA TYR A 206 6.07 7.90 3.84
C TYR A 206 6.27 8.75 2.59
N CYS A 207 5.70 8.37 1.44
CA CYS A 207 5.69 9.21 0.25
C CYS A 207 4.97 10.55 0.49
N ARG A 208 3.83 10.54 1.22
CA ARG A 208 3.12 11.78 1.58
C ARG A 208 3.92 12.63 2.55
N ASP A 209 4.56 12.01 3.53
CA ASP A 209 5.45 12.69 4.48
C ASP A 209 6.63 13.35 3.76
N ALA A 210 7.27 12.62 2.84
CA ALA A 210 8.36 13.14 2.03
C ALA A 210 7.92 14.32 1.15
N GLN A 211 6.76 14.21 0.50
CA GLN A 211 6.20 15.31 -0.31
C GLN A 211 5.98 16.58 0.52
N PHE A 212 5.44 16.45 1.73
CA PHE A 212 5.26 17.58 2.63
C PHE A 212 6.60 18.23 3.01
N LEU A 213 7.59 17.42 3.39
CA LEU A 213 8.92 17.87 3.80
C LEU A 213 9.69 18.54 2.65
N ILE A 214 9.61 17.99 1.45
CA ILE A 214 10.20 18.58 0.24
C ILE A 214 9.58 19.95 -0.05
N ALA A 215 8.24 20.05 0.00
CA ALA A 215 7.55 21.32 -0.21
C ALA A 215 7.92 22.37 0.86
N ARG A 216 8.20 21.94 2.09
CA ARG A 216 8.68 22.81 3.16
C ARG A 216 10.10 23.31 2.89
N LEU A 217 11.01 22.41 2.54
CA LEU A 217 12.41 22.73 2.21
C LEU A 217 12.53 23.74 1.05
N ALA A 218 11.70 23.58 0.02
CA ALA A 218 11.67 24.49 -1.12
C ALA A 218 11.23 25.91 -0.73
N LYS A 219 10.28 26.05 0.20
CA LYS A 219 9.83 27.36 0.71
C LYS A 219 10.90 28.05 1.53
N ASP A 220 11.61 27.30 2.37
CA ASP A 220 12.68 27.86 3.22
C ASP A 220 13.91 28.27 2.39
N SER A 221 14.13 27.68 1.21
CA SER A 221 15.21 28.06 0.29
C SER A 221 14.89 29.29 -0.58
N ALA A 222 13.62 29.70 -0.64
CA ALA A 222 13.14 30.83 -1.46
C ALA A 222 12.89 32.11 -0.65
N ALA A 223 13.04 32.05 0.67
CA ALA A 223 12.88 33.16 1.62
C ALA A 223 14.25 33.72 2.02
#